data_AF-A0A6B3H611-F1
#
_entry.id   AF-A0A6B3H611-F1
#
_cell.length_a   1.000
_cell.length_b   1.000
_cell.length_c   1.000
_cell.angle_alpha   90.00
_cell.angle_beta   90.00
_cell.angle_gamma   90.00
#
_symmetry.space_group_name_H-M   'P 1'
#
loop_
_entity.id
_entity.type
_entity.pdbx_description
1 polymer ?
#
loop_
_entity_poly.entity_id
_entity_poly.type
_entity_poly.pdbx_seq_one_letter_code
_entity_poly.pdbx_strand_id
1 'polypeptide(L)'
;DELAAVSGLGAGTGTGALLGALEGAALAELGEGRYGFAVPLAASAVRATLPGPVRQDLHRRAANVLSRRQPVDWAAVAGHHRAAGEGHRWLRAVERAAESAEASGRHEQAIALLERTLALPGL
;
A
#
# COMPACT_ATOMS: atom_id res chain seq x y z
N ASP A 1 -3.40 -0.99 14.84
CA ASP A 1 -2.62 0.26 14.64
C ASP A 1 -2.48 0.69 13.19
N GLU A 2 -2.03 -0.18 12.28
CA GLU A 2 -1.78 0.21 10.89
C GLU A 2 -3.00 0.76 10.15
N LEU A 3 -4.19 0.15 10.33
CA LEU A 3 -5.43 0.66 9.73
C LEU A 3 -5.81 2.05 10.24
N ALA A 4 -5.61 2.33 11.53
CA ALA A 4 -5.81 3.65 12.11
C ALA A 4 -4.81 4.67 11.52
N ALA A 5 -3.53 4.29 11.45
CA ALA A 5 -2.48 5.12 10.87
C ALA A 5 -2.72 5.45 9.39
N VAL A 6 -3.20 4.48 8.60
CA VAL A 6 -3.49 4.68 7.17
C VAL A 6 -4.77 5.49 6.97
N SER A 7 -5.83 5.22 7.74
CA SER A 7 -7.10 5.97 7.65
C SER A 7 -6.97 7.41 8.15
N GLY A 8 -5.98 7.70 8.99
CA GLY A 8 -5.84 8.99 9.66
C GLY A 8 -6.85 9.19 10.80
N LEU A 9 -7.54 8.13 11.20
CA LEU A 9 -8.45 8.15 12.33
C LEU A 9 -7.67 7.95 13.63
N GLY A 10 -8.03 8.71 14.67
CA GLY A 10 -7.51 8.47 16.02
C GLY A 10 -7.95 7.09 16.54
N ALA A 11 -7.21 6.51 17.49
CA ALA A 11 -7.39 5.12 17.92
C ALA A 11 -8.85 4.77 18.30
N GLY A 12 -9.51 5.60 19.10
CA GLY A 12 -10.91 5.37 19.51
C GLY A 12 -11.89 5.40 18.33
N THR A 13 -11.80 6.41 17.47
CA THR A 13 -12.63 6.52 16.25
C THR A 13 -12.32 5.41 15.26
N GLY A 14 -11.05 5.01 15.13
CA GLY A 14 -10.60 3.93 14.25
C GLY A 14 -11.18 2.57 14.65
N THR A 15 -11.21 2.26 15.94
CA THR A 15 -11.84 1.02 16.44
C THR A 15 -13.34 1.01 16.14
N GLY A 16 -14.06 2.10 16.45
CA GLY A 16 -15.49 2.18 16.14
C GLY A 16 -15.79 2.07 14.65
N ALA A 17 -14.99 2.71 13.79
CA ALA A 17 -15.14 2.63 12.34
C ALA A 17 -14.86 1.22 11.81
N LEU A 18 -13.88 0.51 12.36
CA LEU A 18 -13.60 -0.88 12.00
C LEU A 18 -14.77 -1.80 12.40
N LEU A 19 -15.28 -1.67 13.64
CA LEU A 19 -16.43 -2.45 14.10
C LEU A 19 -17.66 -2.19 13.24
N GLY A 20 -17.99 -0.94 12.93
CA GLY A 20 -19.09 -0.61 12.03
C GLY A 20 -18.90 -1.16 10.61
N ALA A 21 -17.67 -1.20 10.09
CA ALA A 21 -17.39 -1.80 8.79
C ALA A 21 -17.57 -3.33 8.79
N LEU A 22 -17.28 -4.00 9.92
CA LEU A 22 -17.52 -5.44 10.10
C LEU A 22 -19.01 -5.75 10.25
N GLU A 23 -19.72 -4.98 11.09
CA GLU A 23 -21.17 -5.11 11.28
C GLU A 23 -21.94 -4.88 9.97
N GLY A 24 -21.49 -3.90 9.17
CA GLY A 24 -22.06 -3.61 7.85
C GLY A 24 -21.56 -4.51 6.71
N ALA A 25 -20.75 -5.53 7.00
CA ALA A 25 -20.14 -6.44 6.01
C ALA A 25 -19.32 -5.75 4.90
N ALA A 26 -18.88 -4.51 5.13
CA ALA A 26 -17.99 -3.79 4.22
C ALA A 26 -16.56 -4.35 4.27
N LEU A 27 -16.15 -4.83 5.45
CA LEU A 27 -14.93 -5.59 5.68
C LEU A 27 -15.27 -6.91 6.37
N ALA A 28 -14.34 -7.86 6.29
CA ALA A 28 -14.36 -9.12 7.02
C ALA A 28 -13.01 -9.34 7.72
N GLU A 29 -13.03 -10.11 8.80
CA GLU A 29 -11.82 -10.65 9.40
C GLU A 29 -11.36 -11.86 8.57
N LEU A 30 -10.18 -11.76 7.95
CA LEU A 30 -9.58 -12.77 7.08
C LEU A 30 -8.57 -13.65 7.84
N GLY A 31 -8.50 -13.47 9.15
CA GLY A 31 -7.60 -14.13 10.10
C GLY A 31 -7.37 -13.21 11.29
N GLU A 32 -6.79 -13.75 12.36
CA GLU A 32 -6.65 -13.04 13.63
C GLU A 32 -6.03 -11.64 13.45
N GLY A 33 -6.82 -10.60 13.75
CA GLY A 33 -6.40 -9.20 13.67
C GLY A 33 -6.14 -8.68 12.24
N ARG A 34 -6.53 -9.43 11.21
CA ARG A 34 -6.36 -9.07 9.80
C ARG A 34 -7.71 -8.86 9.15
N TYR A 35 -7.91 -7.65 8.65
CA TYR A 35 -9.19 -7.23 8.08
C TYR A 35 -9.01 -6.86 6.61
N GLY A 36 -10.01 -7.18 5.79
CA GLY A 36 -9.98 -6.87 4.38
C GLY A 36 -11.35 -6.97 3.72
N PHE A 37 -11.40 -6.72 2.42
CA PHE A 37 -12.62 -6.90 1.65
C PHE A 37 -12.85 -8.39 1.40
N ALA A 38 -14.03 -8.90 1.78
CA ALA A 38 -14.41 -10.29 1.53
C ALA A 38 -14.50 -10.61 0.02
N VAL A 39 -14.87 -9.61 -0.78
CA VAL A 39 -14.97 -9.72 -2.24
C VAL A 39 -13.89 -8.86 -2.90
N PRO A 40 -13.00 -9.42 -3.74
CA PRO A 40 -11.90 -8.67 -4.36
C PRO A 40 -12.36 -7.41 -5.12
N LEU A 41 -13.53 -7.46 -5.75
CA LEU A 41 -14.09 -6.35 -6.51
C LEU A 41 -14.48 -5.15 -5.63
N ALA A 42 -14.86 -5.38 -4.37
CA ALA A 42 -15.26 -4.31 -3.45
C ALA A 42 -14.12 -3.32 -3.20
N ALA A 43 -12.88 -3.80 -3.09
CA ALA A 43 -11.71 -2.94 -2.95
C ALA A 43 -11.55 -1.98 -4.14
N SER A 44 -11.80 -2.48 -5.36
CA SER A 44 -11.71 -1.68 -6.58
C SER A 44 -12.84 -0.67 -6.68
N ALA A 45 -14.07 -1.06 -6.30
CA ALA A 45 -15.22 -0.16 -6.26
C ALA A 45 -15.00 0.99 -5.27
N VAL A 46 -14.57 0.69 -4.03
CA VAL A 46 -14.25 1.73 -3.03
C VAL A 46 -13.13 2.65 -3.53
N ARG A 47 -12.07 2.11 -4.12
CA ARG A 47 -10.97 2.94 -4.64
C ARG A 47 -11.42 3.88 -5.75
N ALA A 48 -12.35 3.44 -6.60
CA ALA A 48 -12.89 4.22 -7.70
C ALA A 48 -13.80 5.37 -7.24
N THR A 49 -14.51 5.21 -6.12
CA THR A 49 -15.40 6.27 -5.58
C THR A 49 -14.66 7.33 -4.78
N LEU A 50 -13.44 7.05 -4.30
CA LEU A 50 -12.65 8.02 -3.54
C LEU A 50 -12.18 9.20 -4.42
N PRO A 51 -12.35 10.46 -3.95
CA PRO A 51 -11.72 11.60 -4.58
C PRO A 51 -10.20 11.44 -4.68
N GLY A 52 -9.62 11.93 -5.79
CA GLY A 52 -8.19 11.80 -6.08
C GLY A 52 -7.28 12.20 -4.90
N PRO A 53 -7.44 13.40 -4.30
CA PRO A 53 -6.61 13.84 -3.19
C PRO A 53 -6.69 12.93 -1.95
N VAL A 54 -7.90 12.46 -1.62
CA VAL A 54 -8.10 11.53 -0.49
C VAL A 54 -7.39 10.21 -0.76
N ARG A 55 -7.54 9.67 -1.98
CA ARG A 55 -6.86 8.43 -2.38
C ARG A 55 -5.34 8.57 -2.33
N GLN A 56 -4.78 9.67 -2.83
CA GLN A 56 -3.33 9.93 -2.78
C GLN A 56 -2.81 9.98 -1.34
N ASP A 57 -3.53 10.63 -0.43
CA ASP A 57 -3.12 10.72 0.97
C ASP A 57 -3.18 9.36 1.68
N LEU A 58 -4.21 8.55 1.43
CA LEU A 58 -4.27 7.16 1.91
C LEU A 58 -3.08 6.33 1.41
N HIS A 59 -2.71 6.47 0.13
CA HIS A 59 -1.53 5.78 -0.40
C HIS A 59 -0.22 6.26 0.24
N ARG A 60 -0.06 7.57 0.49
CA ARG A 60 1.10 8.13 1.21
C ARG A 60 1.21 7.55 2.62
N ARG A 61 0.13 7.55 3.39
CA ARG A 61 0.13 7.01 4.75
C ARG A 61 0.41 5.51 4.75
N ALA A 62 -0.15 4.76 3.79
CA ALA A 62 0.15 3.35 3.61
C ALA A 62 1.64 3.10 3.32
N ALA A 63 2.27 3.86 2.42
CA ALA A 63 3.71 3.75 2.15
C ALA A 63 4.54 3.98 3.43
N ASN A 64 4.21 5.01 4.21
CA ASN A 64 4.91 5.35 5.45
C ASN A 64 4.77 4.28 6.54
N VAL A 65 3.62 3.61 6.62
CA VAL A 65 3.40 2.51 7.56
C VAL A 65 4.17 1.28 7.11
N LEU A 66 4.04 0.89 5.84
CA LEU A 66 4.68 -0.30 5.29
C LEU A 66 6.22 -0.21 5.30
N SER A 67 6.77 0.99 5.09
CA SER A 67 8.23 1.22 5.13
C SER A 67 8.86 1.01 6.51
N ARG A 68 8.04 0.84 7.57
CA ARG A 68 8.49 0.61 8.95
C ARG A 68 8.37 -0.85 9.38
N ARG A 69 7.78 -1.71 8.56
CA ARG A 69 7.68 -3.16 8.86
C ARG A 69 9.04 -3.82 8.76
N GLN A 70 9.21 -4.96 9.42
CA GLN A 70 10.41 -5.80 9.29
C GLN A 70 10.00 -7.25 8.98
N PRO A 71 10.39 -7.80 7.82
CA PRO A 71 11.06 -7.14 6.69
C PRO A 71 10.15 -6.12 5.97
N VAL A 72 10.76 -5.13 5.30
CA VAL A 72 10.03 -4.18 4.45
C VAL A 72 9.76 -4.82 3.08
N ASP A 73 8.50 -4.85 2.67
CA ASP A 73 8.13 -5.14 1.27
C ASP A 73 8.26 -3.85 0.43
N TRP A 74 9.48 -3.61 -0.07
CA TRP A 74 9.79 -2.41 -0.85
C TRP A 74 9.01 -2.33 -2.18
N ALA A 75 8.60 -3.46 -2.75
CA ALA A 75 7.78 -3.46 -3.96
C ALA A 75 6.36 -2.93 -3.66
N ALA A 76 5.77 -3.33 -2.52
CA ALA A 76 4.51 -2.76 -2.06
C ALA A 76 4.63 -1.26 -1.74
N VAL A 77 5.70 -0.87 -1.02
CA VAL A 77 5.98 0.55 -0.71
C VAL A 77 6.11 1.39 -1.98
N ALA A 78 6.82 0.90 -3.00
CA ALA A 78 6.94 1.57 -4.28
C ALA A 78 5.58 1.78 -4.98
N GLY A 79 4.72 0.75 -4.98
CA GLY A 79 3.37 0.85 -5.52
C GLY A 79 2.53 1.94 -4.84
N HIS A 80 2.66 2.08 -3.52
CA HIS A 80 1.98 3.13 -2.77
C HIS A 80 2.55 4.53 -3.03
N HIS A 81 3.87 4.73 -3.04
CA HIS A 81 4.44 6.04 -3.39
C HIS A 81 4.07 6.49 -4.80
N ARG A 82 4.05 5.55 -5.77
CA ARG A 82 3.61 5.85 -7.15
C ARG A 82 2.15 6.32 -7.18
N ALA A 83 1.26 5.60 -6.50
CA ALA A 83 -0.15 5.96 -6.43
C ALA A 83 -0.42 7.27 -5.66
N ALA A 84 0.51 7.66 -4.77
CA ALA A 84 0.49 8.95 -4.08
C ALA A 84 1.09 10.11 -4.89
N GLY A 85 1.65 9.84 -6.08
CA GLY A 85 2.32 10.86 -6.91
C GLY A 85 3.70 11.28 -6.40
N GLU A 86 4.34 10.47 -5.54
CA GLU A 86 5.61 10.82 -4.89
C GLU A 86 6.82 10.29 -5.67
N GLY A 87 7.09 10.87 -6.85
CA GLY A 87 8.07 10.36 -7.82
C GLY A 87 9.43 9.96 -7.25
N HIS A 88 10.11 10.87 -6.54
CA HIS A 88 11.42 10.56 -5.94
C HIS A 88 11.38 9.47 -4.87
N ARG A 89 10.29 9.39 -4.08
CA ARG A 89 10.14 8.35 -3.06
C ARG A 89 9.80 7.01 -3.69
N TRP A 90 9.02 7.02 -4.76
CA TRP A 90 8.72 5.85 -5.57
C TRP A 90 9.99 5.26 -6.18
N LEU A 91 10.83 6.07 -6.83
CA LEU A 91 12.09 5.60 -7.42
C LEU A 91 13.01 4.95 -6.39
N ARG A 92 13.23 5.61 -5.24
CA ARG A 92 14.02 5.03 -4.16
C ARG A 92 13.46 3.70 -3.66
N ALA A 93 12.14 3.59 -3.54
CA ALA A 93 11.53 2.33 -3.12
C ALA A 93 11.67 1.23 -4.18
N VAL A 94 11.65 1.55 -5.48
CA VAL A 94 11.95 0.60 -6.57
C VAL A 94 13.39 0.11 -6.47
N GLU A 95 14.36 1.02 -6.29
CA GLU A 95 15.78 0.67 -6.12
C GLU A 95 15.96 -0.28 -4.93
N ARG A 96 15.36 0.04 -3.78
CA ARG A 96 15.37 -0.86 -2.60
C ARG A 96 14.72 -2.22 -2.86
N ALA A 97 13.66 -2.27 -3.68
CA ALA A 97 13.02 -3.53 -4.06
C ALA A 97 13.92 -4.37 -4.96
N ALA A 98 14.65 -3.74 -5.89
CA ALA A 98 15.64 -4.41 -6.73
C ALA A 98 16.83 -4.91 -5.92
N GLU A 99 17.40 -4.08 -5.04
CA GLU A 99 18.47 -4.46 -4.08
C GLU A 99 18.05 -5.67 -3.23
N SER A 100 16.82 -5.67 -2.72
CA SER A 100 16.30 -6.78 -1.92
C SER A 100 16.14 -8.07 -2.74
N ALA A 101 15.71 -7.96 -4.00
CA ALA A 101 15.60 -9.10 -4.90
C ALA A 101 16.99 -9.65 -5.25
N GLU A 102 17.95 -8.80 -5.60
CA GLU A 102 19.35 -9.15 -5.85
C GLU A 102 19.98 -9.86 -4.64
N ALA A 103 19.88 -9.28 -3.45
CA ALA A 103 20.40 -9.86 -2.21
C ALA A 103 19.79 -11.23 -1.88
N SER A 104 18.60 -11.52 -2.42
CA SER A 104 17.93 -12.83 -2.29
C SER A 104 18.20 -13.78 -3.48
N GLY A 105 19.10 -13.43 -4.41
CA GLY A 105 19.39 -14.19 -5.62
C GLY A 105 18.34 -14.10 -6.74
N ARG A 106 17.30 -13.27 -6.58
CA ARG A 106 16.19 -13.10 -7.55
C ARG A 106 16.53 -12.05 -8.61
N HIS A 107 17.63 -12.26 -9.33
CA HIS A 107 18.18 -11.29 -10.30
C HIS A 107 17.20 -10.92 -11.42
N GLU A 108 16.47 -11.88 -12.00
CA GLU A 108 15.45 -11.60 -13.03
C GLU A 108 14.36 -10.65 -12.53
N GLN A 109 13.96 -10.79 -11.26
CA GLN A 109 12.99 -9.89 -10.66
C GLN A 109 13.56 -8.48 -10.44
N ALA A 110 14.82 -8.37 -10.02
CA ALA A 110 15.50 -7.08 -9.90
C ALA A 110 15.57 -6.35 -11.25
N ILE A 111 15.99 -7.06 -12.31
CA ILE A 111 16.04 -6.53 -13.68
C ILE A 111 14.65 -6.09 -14.14
N ALA A 112 13.63 -6.94 -14.00
CA ALA A 112 12.28 -6.61 -14.43
C ALA A 112 11.68 -5.38 -13.72
N LEU A 113 12.00 -5.17 -12.43
CA LEU A 113 11.59 -3.97 -11.68
C LEU A 113 12.23 -2.70 -12.26
N LEU A 114 13.53 -2.75 -12.56
CA LEU A 114 14.28 -1.62 -13.10
C LEU A 114 13.87 -1.31 -14.55
N GLU A 115 13.79 -2.32 -15.42
CA GLU A 115 13.38 -2.17 -16.82
C GLU A 115 11.97 -1.58 -16.93
N ARG A 116 11.01 -2.10 -16.16
CA ARG A 116 9.64 -1.55 -16.13
C ARG A 116 9.64 -0.09 -15.70
N THR A 117 10.52 0.29 -14.78
CA THR A 117 10.61 1.65 -14.26
C THR A 117 11.21 2.58 -15.30
N LEU A 118 12.30 2.18 -15.96
CA LEU A 118 12.94 2.93 -17.05
C LEU A 118 12.06 3.08 -18.29
N ALA A 119 11.16 2.11 -18.54
CA ALA A 119 10.22 2.17 -19.64
C ALA A 119 9.08 3.18 -19.43
N LEU A 120 8.95 3.80 -18.25
CA LEU A 120 7.91 4.78 -17.98
C LEU A 120 8.26 6.14 -18.61
N PRO A 121 7.38 6.72 -19.45
CA PRO A 121 7.62 8.03 -20.03
C PRO A 121 7.67 9.12 -18.95
N GLY A 122 8.61 10.07 -19.09
CA GLY A 122 8.66 11.26 -18.25
C GLY A 122 9.19 11.03 -16.84
N LEU A 123 10.14 10.10 -16.68
CA LEU A 123 11.09 10.16 -15.57
C LEU A 123 11.87 11.48 -15.57
#